data_AF-A0A966DPB4-F1
#
_entry.id   AF-A0A966DPB4-F1
#
_cell.length_a   1.000
_cell.length_b   1.000
_cell.length_c   1.000
_cell.angle_alpha   90.00
_cell.angle_beta   90.00
_cell.angle_gamma   90.00
#
_symmetry.space_group_name_H-M   'P 1'
#
loop_
_entity.id
_entity.type
_entity.pdbx_description
1 polymer ?
#
loop_
_entity_poly.entity_id
_entity_poly.type
_entity_poly.pdbx_seq_one_letter_code
_entity_poly.pdbx_strand_id
1 'polypeptide(L)'
;MAGYKETPRQKMIGMMYLVLTAMLALNVSVEILEAFVTVNDSVEQTNLTFEDKIEQLYGQFEQQYLINQAKVGPYWEKAKQADSMSTEMIDYIKTLKYEVIALTEKSTVEEIKHLSLSEINSRDSYDQPTNYFIGTSPDGSRGKARELKNKINSYKENMLALFDESMAININLGLETNKEYMDADGASQNWEIHHFYHTILAADVTFLNKLIMDVQNAEFAVLNYFYNNISAEDFKFDMINAKVIPRSNYVFLNGEYEAEVLVAAYDSKQAPTVRVMKDVTQLTTAMLDRATVLPGDSGVVKLRFPANSEGIHNYAGVIEVTGPDGSMNRYPFNDSYIVAKPSLTVAPTKMNVFYKGVENPVSISSPGIGTELLQVNISQGNLRRSENSDEWIVTIPEEASGMTTIKVSAEQHGEMVDMGSAEFRIKRVPSPVAKIGGTEGGQIEKNLLVTAAAIIPQMPEDFEFELVFEITKFDFVATQRGGDLFVRQGRGNRLTDEMLSFVKNARRGDKIWLENIFATGPDGTSRRLGTIDLTIK
;
A
#
# COMPACT_ATOMS: atom_id res chain seq x y z
N MET A 1 108.41 -7.04 -3.14
CA MET A 1 108.57 -5.78 -3.89
C MET A 1 108.66 -4.64 -2.89
N ALA A 2 109.49 -3.63 -3.18
CA ALA A 2 110.08 -2.68 -2.24
C ALA A 2 109.07 -1.95 -1.32
N GLY A 3 109.15 -2.20 -0.01
CA GLY A 3 108.52 -1.39 1.02
C GLY A 3 109.34 -0.14 1.28
N TYR A 4 109.15 0.89 0.47
CA TYR A 4 109.56 2.24 0.87
C TYR A 4 108.73 2.63 2.10
N LYS A 5 109.38 2.94 3.23
CA LYS A 5 108.69 3.53 4.39
C LYS A 5 108.10 4.87 3.94
N GLU A 6 106.77 4.93 3.86
CA GLU A 6 106.06 6.18 3.57
C GLU A 6 106.57 7.29 4.49
N THR A 7 106.91 8.42 3.87
CA THR A 7 107.31 9.62 4.63
C THR A 7 106.14 10.07 5.53
N PRO A 8 106.38 10.74 6.67
CA PRO A 8 105.30 11.22 7.54
C PRO A 8 104.24 12.05 6.80
N ARG A 9 104.64 12.75 5.73
CA ARG A 9 103.74 13.47 4.83
C ARG A 9 102.83 12.54 4.01
N GLN A 10 103.37 11.44 3.47
CA GLN A 10 102.57 10.44 2.75
C GLN A 10 101.61 9.70 3.69
N LYS A 11 102.02 9.40 4.92
CA LYS A 11 101.12 8.85 5.94
C LYS A 11 99.99 9.81 6.32
N MET A 12 100.30 11.10 6.44
CA MET A 12 99.26 12.14 6.64
C MET A 12 98.31 12.24 5.45
N ILE A 13 98.82 12.19 4.22
CA ILE A 13 97.98 12.21 3.01
C ILE A 13 97.13 10.93 2.92
N GLY A 14 97.68 9.76 3.20
CA GLY A 14 96.96 8.49 3.23
C GLY A 14 95.89 8.44 4.32
N MET A 15 96.19 8.91 5.53
CA MET A 15 95.20 9.07 6.60
C MET A 15 94.11 10.08 6.21
N MET A 16 94.47 11.20 5.62
CA MET A 16 93.50 12.20 5.16
C MET A 16 92.60 11.64 4.05
N TYR A 17 93.17 10.86 3.11
CA TYR A 17 92.41 10.22 2.03
C TYR A 17 91.49 9.12 2.56
N LEU A 18 91.94 8.31 3.53
CA LEU A 18 91.10 7.35 4.23
C LEU A 18 89.96 8.03 4.99
N VAL A 19 90.25 9.13 5.69
CA VAL A 19 89.23 9.92 6.41
C VAL A 19 88.24 10.56 5.44
N LEU A 20 88.70 11.15 4.33
CA LEU A 20 87.83 11.73 3.29
C LEU A 20 86.99 10.67 2.57
N THR A 21 87.58 9.52 2.26
CA THR A 21 86.87 8.40 1.62
C THR A 21 85.86 7.78 2.59
N ALA A 22 86.21 7.67 3.87
CA ALA A 22 85.27 7.24 4.91
C ALA A 22 84.15 8.27 5.12
N MET A 23 84.44 9.57 5.09
CA MET A 23 83.41 10.62 5.16
C MET A 23 82.48 10.61 3.94
N LEU A 24 83.02 10.45 2.73
CA LEU A 24 82.21 10.31 1.52
C LEU A 24 81.37 9.03 1.52
N ALA A 25 81.88 7.94 2.11
CA ALA A 25 81.15 6.69 2.25
C ALA A 25 80.10 6.71 3.38
N LEU A 26 80.25 7.59 4.37
CA LEU A 26 79.27 7.82 5.44
C LEU A 26 78.11 8.70 4.99
N ASN A 27 78.32 9.57 3.99
CA ASN A 27 77.25 10.38 3.41
C ASN A 27 76.38 9.54 2.47
N VAL A 28 75.08 9.77 2.53
CA VAL A 28 74.10 9.12 1.64
C VAL A 28 74.23 9.70 0.23
N SER A 29 74.19 8.86 -0.81
CA SER A 29 74.25 9.33 -2.20
C SER A 29 73.04 10.21 -2.54
N VAL A 30 73.28 11.27 -3.32
CA VAL A 30 72.24 12.23 -3.73
C VAL A 30 71.05 11.54 -4.41
N GLU A 31 71.31 10.51 -5.22
CA GLU A 31 70.26 9.74 -5.91
C GLU A 31 69.31 9.02 -4.95
N ILE A 32 69.82 8.57 -3.79
CA ILE A 32 68.99 7.93 -2.74
C ILE A 32 68.13 8.99 -2.04
N LEU A 33 68.67 10.18 -1.78
CA LEU A 33 67.90 11.27 -1.18
C LEU A 33 66.76 11.73 -2.09
N GLU A 34 67.00 11.85 -3.40
CA GLU A 34 65.96 12.18 -4.38
C GLU A 34 64.89 11.08 -4.49
N ALA A 35 65.28 9.81 -4.36
CA ALA A 35 64.31 8.72 -4.29
C ALA A 35 63.39 8.84 -3.07
N PHE A 36 63.93 9.21 -1.90
CA PHE A 36 63.12 9.46 -0.70
C PHE A 36 62.18 10.65 -0.87
N VAL A 37 62.64 11.75 -1.49
CA VAL A 37 61.77 12.89 -1.82
C VAL A 37 60.62 12.45 -2.72
N THR A 38 60.91 11.69 -3.77
CA THR A 38 59.89 11.17 -4.71
C THR A 38 58.86 10.29 -3.98
N VAL A 39 59.30 9.41 -3.09
CA VAL A 39 58.42 8.56 -2.27
C VAL A 39 57.58 9.42 -1.32
N ASN A 40 58.20 10.39 -0.65
CA ASN A 40 57.51 11.30 0.25
C ASN A 40 56.39 12.08 -0.46
N ASP A 41 56.69 12.66 -1.62
CA ASP A 41 55.72 13.42 -2.41
C ASP A 41 54.55 12.53 -2.83
N SER A 42 54.83 11.27 -3.21
CA SER A 42 53.78 10.29 -3.52
C SER A 42 52.91 9.96 -2.30
N VAL A 43 53.50 9.86 -1.11
CA VAL A 43 52.76 9.60 0.14
C VAL A 43 51.94 10.83 0.54
N GLU A 44 52.48 12.04 0.42
CA GLU A 44 51.74 13.28 0.69
C GLU A 44 50.56 13.47 -0.26
N GLN A 45 50.73 13.20 -1.57
CA GLN A 45 49.63 13.20 -2.53
C GLN A 45 48.57 12.14 -2.19
N THR A 46 49.00 10.97 -1.72
CA THR A 46 48.09 9.91 -1.26
C THR A 46 47.30 10.37 -0.02
N ASN A 47 47.96 11.03 0.92
CA ASN A 47 47.32 11.58 2.13
C ASN A 47 46.24 12.61 1.79
N LEU A 48 46.52 13.53 0.85
CA LEU A 48 45.52 14.49 0.37
C LEU A 48 44.32 13.79 -0.29
N THR A 49 44.59 12.78 -1.11
CA THR A 49 43.53 11.99 -1.76
C THR A 49 42.68 11.22 -0.74
N PHE A 50 43.30 10.72 0.34
CA PHE A 50 42.57 10.05 1.42
C PHE A 50 41.76 11.02 2.26
N GLU A 51 42.29 12.20 2.54
CA GLU A 51 41.58 13.30 3.22
C GLU A 51 40.30 13.66 2.46
N ASP A 52 40.40 13.88 1.14
CA ASP A 52 39.24 14.14 0.27
C ASP A 52 38.20 12.99 0.31
N LYS A 53 38.66 11.73 0.30
CA LYS A 53 37.76 10.56 0.36
C LYS A 53 37.04 10.44 1.69
N ILE A 54 37.73 10.71 2.79
CA ILE A 54 37.18 10.68 4.14
C ILE A 54 36.13 11.81 4.26
N GLU A 55 36.45 13.02 3.80
CA GLU A 55 35.52 14.15 3.79
C GLU A 55 34.27 13.84 2.96
N GLN A 56 34.42 13.26 1.77
CA GLN A 56 33.29 12.84 0.94
C GLN A 56 32.41 11.81 1.65
N LEU A 57 33.00 10.83 2.34
CA LEU A 57 32.26 9.80 3.05
C LEU A 57 31.53 10.39 4.27
N TYR A 58 32.15 11.30 5.02
CA TYR A 58 31.44 12.06 6.07
C TYR A 58 30.28 12.88 5.52
N GLY A 59 30.45 13.53 4.36
CA GLY A 59 29.37 14.28 3.70
C GLY A 59 28.20 13.38 3.31
N GLN A 60 28.46 12.18 2.79
CA GLN A 60 27.41 11.19 2.49
C GLN A 60 26.72 10.68 3.76
N PHE A 61 27.48 10.46 4.82
CA PHE A 61 26.96 10.00 6.11
C PHE A 61 26.09 11.08 6.75
N GLU A 62 26.51 12.35 6.72
CA GLU A 62 25.72 13.49 7.21
C GLU A 62 24.38 13.61 6.45
N GLN A 63 24.38 13.44 5.13
CA GLN A 63 23.15 13.41 4.34
C GLN A 63 22.18 12.31 4.82
N GLN A 64 22.69 11.11 5.11
CA GLN A 64 21.87 10.01 5.65
C GLN A 64 21.36 10.33 7.06
N TYR A 65 22.19 10.98 7.89
CA TYR A 65 21.79 11.43 9.22
C TYR A 65 20.64 12.45 9.15
N LEU A 66 20.68 13.38 8.20
CA LEU A 66 19.60 14.34 7.98
C LEU A 66 18.28 13.69 7.54
N ILE A 67 18.35 12.55 6.83
CA ILE A 67 17.17 11.79 6.39
C ILE A 67 16.58 10.97 7.54
N ASN A 68 17.41 10.28 8.32
CA ASN A 68 16.95 9.36 9.37
C ASN A 68 17.81 9.41 10.64
N GLN A 69 17.61 10.46 11.44
CA GLN A 69 18.38 10.69 12.68
C GLN A 69 18.25 9.56 13.70
N ALA A 70 17.08 8.92 13.82
CA ALA A 70 16.84 7.89 14.81
C ALA A 70 17.68 6.61 14.56
N LYS A 71 17.80 6.20 13.29
CA LYS A 71 18.60 5.03 12.90
C LYS A 71 20.08 5.36 12.82
N VAL A 72 20.41 6.51 12.24
CA VAL A 72 21.79 6.87 11.86
C VAL A 72 22.55 7.54 13.02
N GLY A 73 21.86 8.17 13.97
CA GLY A 73 22.46 8.94 15.06
C GLY A 73 23.54 8.21 15.87
N PRO A 74 23.28 6.99 16.38
CA PRO A 74 24.29 6.25 17.15
C PRO A 74 25.58 5.97 16.37
N TYR A 75 25.46 5.69 15.06
CA TYR A 75 26.60 5.46 14.19
C TYR A 75 27.32 6.75 13.83
N TRP A 76 26.58 7.85 13.63
CA TRP A 76 27.13 9.17 13.35
C TRP A 76 27.94 9.73 14.52
N GLU A 77 27.45 9.57 15.75
CA GLU A 77 28.18 9.99 16.96
C GLU A 77 29.50 9.23 17.11
N LYS A 78 29.50 7.91 16.87
CA LYS A 78 30.71 7.09 16.86
C LYS A 78 31.68 7.50 15.75
N ALA A 79 31.16 7.79 14.56
CA ALA A 79 31.97 8.31 13.44
C ALA A 79 32.62 9.66 13.79
N LYS A 80 31.90 10.56 14.45
CA LYS A 80 32.45 11.85 14.93
C LYS A 80 33.49 11.70 16.04
N GLN A 81 33.37 10.68 16.88
CA GLN A 81 34.43 10.37 17.84
C GLN A 81 35.68 9.87 17.12
N ALA A 82 35.53 9.04 16.09
CA ALA A 82 36.64 8.59 15.25
C ALA A 82 37.36 9.76 14.55
N ASP A 83 36.60 10.70 13.97
CA ASP A 83 37.11 11.95 13.36
C ASP A 83 38.01 12.74 14.33
N SER A 84 37.49 13.00 15.53
CA SER A 84 38.22 13.74 16.57
C SER A 84 39.51 13.04 17.01
N MET A 85 39.48 11.72 17.19
CA MET A 85 40.65 10.93 17.59
C MET A 85 41.71 10.88 16.48
N SER A 86 41.27 10.78 15.22
CA SER A 86 42.16 10.73 14.05
C SER A 86 42.82 12.09 13.81
N THR A 87 42.05 13.18 13.92
CA THR A 87 42.57 14.54 13.82
C THR A 87 43.63 14.82 14.90
N GLU A 88 43.36 14.48 16.17
CA GLU A 88 44.35 14.64 17.25
C GLU A 88 45.65 13.88 16.96
N MET A 89 45.54 12.65 16.45
CA MET A 89 46.69 11.81 16.13
C MET A 89 47.49 12.35 14.94
N ILE A 90 46.81 12.78 13.88
CA ILE A 90 47.43 13.38 12.69
C ILE A 90 48.14 14.68 13.05
N ASP A 91 47.52 15.54 13.86
CA ASP A 91 48.11 16.80 14.31
C ASP A 91 49.35 16.56 15.19
N TYR A 92 49.32 15.55 16.04
CA TYR A 92 50.49 15.14 16.82
C TYR A 92 51.64 14.67 15.91
N ILE A 93 51.37 13.83 14.92
CA ILE A 93 52.39 13.36 13.95
C ILE A 93 52.94 14.54 13.12
N LYS A 94 52.08 15.44 12.64
CA LYS A 94 52.48 16.67 11.94
C LYS A 94 53.37 17.55 12.83
N THR A 95 53.04 17.67 14.11
CA THR A 95 53.86 18.43 15.07
C THR A 95 55.25 17.81 15.23
N LEU A 96 55.34 16.49 15.42
CA LEU A 96 56.64 15.78 15.47
C LEU A 96 57.45 15.98 14.19
N LYS A 97 56.81 15.92 13.02
CA LYS A 97 57.43 16.17 11.71
C LYS A 97 58.07 17.55 11.67
N TYR A 98 57.33 18.58 12.05
CA TYR A 98 57.85 19.95 12.01
C TYR A 98 58.92 20.22 13.07
N GLU A 99 58.79 19.64 14.27
CA GLU A 99 59.79 19.78 15.33
C GLU A 99 61.13 19.16 14.94
N VAL A 100 61.14 17.96 14.36
CA VAL A 100 62.41 17.31 13.97
C VAL A 100 63.09 18.09 12.85
N ILE A 101 62.34 18.54 11.84
CA ILE A 101 62.89 19.36 10.74
C ILE A 101 63.47 20.68 11.29
N ALA A 102 62.79 21.32 12.23
CA ALA A 102 63.22 22.58 12.86
C ALA A 102 64.53 22.44 13.62
N LEU A 103 64.68 21.33 14.35
CA LEU A 103 65.91 21.04 15.07
C LEU A 103 67.09 20.78 14.12
N THR A 104 66.85 20.09 13.01
CA THR A 104 67.90 19.84 11.99
C THR A 104 68.32 21.08 11.22
N GLU A 105 67.38 21.89 10.74
CA GLU A 105 67.66 23.09 9.93
C GLU A 105 68.06 24.30 10.80
N LYS A 106 67.85 24.23 12.12
CA LYS A 106 68.00 25.36 13.06
C LYS A 106 67.12 26.57 12.70
N SER A 107 65.94 26.28 12.17
CA SER A 107 64.92 27.27 11.77
C SER A 107 63.71 27.22 12.68
N THR A 108 62.78 28.15 12.50
CA THR A 108 61.52 28.14 13.26
C THR A 108 60.49 27.21 12.62
N VAL A 109 59.58 26.66 13.44
CA VAL A 109 58.51 25.76 12.96
C VAL A 109 57.58 26.45 11.95
N GLU A 110 57.42 27.78 12.02
CA GLU A 110 56.58 28.55 11.09
C GLU A 110 57.17 28.63 9.68
N GLU A 111 58.50 28.75 9.55
CA GLU A 111 59.19 28.78 8.26
C GLU A 111 59.13 27.41 7.56
N ILE A 112 59.08 26.33 8.34
CA ILE A 112 59.16 24.95 7.84
C ILE A 112 57.83 24.42 7.33
N LYS A 113 56.70 24.92 7.84
CA LYS A 113 55.36 24.50 7.39
C LYS A 113 55.11 24.74 5.90
N HIS A 114 55.88 25.64 5.28
CA HIS A 114 55.76 26.00 3.86
C HIS A 114 56.84 25.37 2.98
N LEU A 115 57.78 24.63 3.57
CA LEU A 115 58.89 24.00 2.84
C LEU A 115 58.55 22.55 2.52
N SER A 116 58.77 22.18 1.26
CA SER A 116 58.73 20.78 0.83
C SER A 116 59.99 20.04 1.28
N LEU A 117 59.92 18.70 1.37
CA LEU A 117 61.12 17.89 1.65
C LEU A 117 62.24 18.18 0.63
N SER A 118 61.88 18.56 -0.60
CA SER A 118 62.78 18.95 -1.69
C SER A 118 63.54 20.28 -1.49
N GLU A 119 63.22 21.05 -0.45
CA GLU A 119 63.84 22.36 -0.17
C GLU A 119 64.68 22.34 1.12
N ILE A 120 64.64 21.24 1.90
CA ILE A 120 65.42 21.05 3.12
C ILE A 120 66.88 20.75 2.78
N ASN A 121 67.87 21.38 3.40
CA ASN A 121 69.27 21.14 3.03
C ASN A 121 69.88 19.94 3.76
N SER A 122 69.41 19.67 4.99
CA SER A 122 69.98 18.69 5.92
C SER A 122 69.28 17.33 5.87
N ARG A 123 68.81 16.92 4.68
CA ARG A 123 68.01 15.69 4.47
C ARG A 123 68.75 14.39 4.82
N ASP A 124 70.06 14.41 4.70
CA ASP A 124 70.98 13.31 4.99
C ASP A 124 71.43 13.26 6.47
N SER A 125 71.05 14.25 7.28
CA SER A 125 71.37 14.28 8.70
C SER A 125 70.69 13.13 9.44
N TYR A 126 71.48 12.34 10.18
CA TYR A 126 71.00 11.23 11.00
C TYR A 126 71.20 11.47 12.52
N ASP A 127 72.16 12.31 12.92
CA ASP A 127 72.46 12.56 14.34
C ASP A 127 71.33 13.30 15.07
N GLN A 128 70.84 14.40 14.48
CA GLN A 128 69.81 15.23 15.12
C GLN A 128 68.45 14.51 15.20
N PRO A 129 67.95 13.83 14.14
CA PRO A 129 66.72 13.06 14.24
C PRO A 129 66.83 11.90 15.25
N THR A 130 67.95 11.17 15.24
CA THR A 130 68.20 10.09 16.22
C THR A 130 68.15 10.63 17.66
N ASN A 131 68.81 11.76 17.93
CA ASN A 131 68.79 12.37 19.26
C ASN A 131 67.39 12.83 19.70
N TYR A 132 66.57 13.31 18.76
CA TYR A 132 65.21 13.74 19.04
C TYR A 132 64.27 12.56 19.35
N PHE A 133 64.32 11.50 18.54
CA PHE A 133 63.39 10.37 18.64
C PHE A 133 63.80 9.33 19.70
N ILE A 134 65.08 9.01 19.83
CA ILE A 134 65.61 8.01 20.77
C ILE A 134 65.98 8.65 22.12
N GLY A 135 66.37 9.93 22.11
CA GLY A 135 66.76 10.66 23.31
C GLY A 135 68.08 10.15 23.89
N THR A 136 68.24 10.28 25.20
CA THR A 136 69.47 9.88 25.93
C THR A 136 69.52 8.41 26.32
N SER A 137 68.50 7.61 25.99
CA SER A 137 68.44 6.19 26.33
C SER A 137 68.91 5.32 25.16
N PRO A 138 69.81 4.34 25.36
CA PRO A 138 70.22 3.41 24.31
C PRO A 138 69.07 2.58 23.71
N ASP A 139 67.97 2.45 24.45
CA ASP A 139 66.80 1.64 24.09
C ASP A 139 65.60 2.49 23.62
N GLY A 140 65.78 3.80 23.43
CA GLY A 140 64.72 4.72 22.96
C GLY A 140 63.57 4.97 23.95
N SER A 141 63.60 4.35 25.12
CA SER A 141 62.51 4.34 26.11
C SER A 141 62.16 5.69 26.75
N ARG A 142 63.01 6.73 26.57
CA ARG A 142 62.78 8.10 27.05
C ARG A 142 62.68 9.14 25.92
N GLY A 143 62.64 8.68 24.67
CA GLY A 143 62.58 9.55 23.50
C GLY A 143 61.15 9.75 22.97
N LYS A 144 61.00 10.68 22.03
CA LYS A 144 59.72 10.99 21.39
C LYS A 144 59.12 9.81 20.63
N ALA A 145 59.94 8.87 20.16
CA ALA A 145 59.47 7.65 19.51
C ALA A 145 58.60 6.79 20.45
N ARG A 146 58.94 6.71 21.74
CA ARG A 146 58.14 5.94 22.71
C ARG A 146 56.80 6.61 22.99
N GLU A 147 56.76 7.94 23.09
CA GLU A 147 55.52 8.70 23.22
C GLU A 147 54.59 8.47 22.02
N LEU A 148 55.15 8.53 20.81
CA LEU A 148 54.43 8.24 19.56
C LEU A 148 53.87 6.83 19.56
N LYS A 149 54.68 5.82 19.90
CA LYS A 149 54.23 4.41 19.97
C LYS A 149 53.07 4.23 20.95
N ASN A 150 53.18 4.81 22.14
CA ASN A 150 52.11 4.74 23.14
C ASN A 150 50.83 5.41 22.64
N LYS A 151 50.93 6.59 22.01
CA LYS A 151 49.78 7.27 21.40
C LYS A 151 49.15 6.45 20.27
N ILE A 152 49.93 5.80 19.41
CA ILE A 152 49.43 4.89 18.37
C ILE A 152 48.63 3.73 19.01
N ASN A 153 49.16 3.14 20.08
CA ASN A 153 48.50 2.03 20.76
C ASN A 153 47.19 2.48 21.43
N SER A 154 47.20 3.62 22.12
CA SER A 154 45.98 4.20 22.72
C SER A 154 44.95 4.59 21.66
N TYR A 155 45.38 5.16 20.54
CA TYR A 155 44.50 5.46 19.40
C TYR A 155 43.82 4.18 18.89
N LYS A 156 44.57 3.10 18.71
CA LYS A 156 44.04 1.80 18.27
C LYS A 156 43.04 1.22 19.27
N GLU A 157 43.36 1.24 20.56
CA GLU A 157 42.46 0.78 21.63
C GLU A 157 41.16 1.60 21.66
N ASN A 158 41.27 2.92 21.59
CA ASN A 158 40.11 3.81 21.57
C ASN A 158 39.25 3.61 20.33
N MET A 159 39.86 3.42 19.15
CA MET A 159 39.14 3.11 17.91
C MET A 159 38.41 1.76 17.99
N LEU A 160 39.03 0.75 18.59
CA LEU A 160 38.38 -0.56 18.80
C LEU A 160 37.23 -0.47 19.81
N ALA A 161 37.33 0.41 20.80
CA ALA A 161 36.27 0.63 21.80
C ALA A 161 34.98 1.26 21.22
N LEU A 162 35.02 1.79 20.00
CA LEU A 162 33.82 2.26 19.29
C LEU A 162 32.93 1.11 18.79
N PHE A 163 33.48 -0.10 18.70
CA PHE A 163 32.78 -1.31 18.23
C PHE A 163 32.32 -2.18 19.39
N ASP A 164 31.24 -2.93 19.19
CA ASP A 164 30.82 -3.97 20.13
C ASP A 164 31.78 -5.18 20.05
N GLU A 165 31.93 -5.95 21.14
CA GLU A 165 32.94 -7.03 21.26
C GLU A 165 32.87 -8.09 20.13
N SER A 166 31.69 -8.33 19.55
CA SER A 166 31.51 -9.25 18.41
C SER A 166 31.93 -8.65 17.06
N MET A 167 31.92 -7.32 16.93
CA MET A 167 32.19 -6.58 15.69
C MET A 167 33.67 -6.21 15.53
N ALA A 168 34.39 -6.03 16.65
CA ALA A 168 35.80 -5.63 16.66
C ALA A 168 36.76 -6.66 16.03
N ILE A 169 36.36 -7.94 15.94
CA ILE A 169 37.22 -9.06 15.54
C ILE A 169 37.62 -9.00 14.05
N ASN A 170 36.82 -8.35 13.20
CA ASN A 170 37.01 -8.38 11.75
C ASN A 170 37.69 -7.14 11.16
N ILE A 171 38.04 -6.14 11.98
CA ILE A 171 38.59 -4.86 11.49
C ILE A 171 40.09 -4.82 11.70
N ASN A 172 40.86 -4.95 10.62
CA ASN A 172 42.30 -4.72 10.65
C ASN A 172 42.58 -3.21 10.46
N LEU A 173 42.74 -2.50 11.58
CA LEU A 173 43.10 -1.07 11.60
C LEU A 173 44.55 -0.78 11.18
N GLY A 174 45.37 -1.81 10.94
CA GLY A 174 46.81 -1.64 10.74
C GLY A 174 47.54 -1.16 12.00
N LEU A 175 48.54 -0.30 11.81
CA LEU A 175 49.33 0.35 12.88
C LEU A 175 49.95 -0.66 13.87
N GLU A 176 50.64 -1.67 13.34
CA GLU A 176 51.21 -2.73 14.17
C GLU A 176 52.57 -2.34 14.76
N THR A 177 52.58 -1.91 16.01
CA THR A 177 53.78 -1.49 16.74
C THR A 177 54.48 -2.63 17.50
N ASN A 178 53.82 -3.78 17.63
CA ASN A 178 54.27 -4.93 18.46
C ASN A 178 54.74 -6.14 17.63
N LYS A 179 55.14 -5.92 16.37
CA LYS A 179 55.80 -6.94 15.54
C LYS A 179 57.26 -7.11 15.96
N GLU A 180 57.82 -8.29 15.66
CA GLU A 180 59.27 -8.47 15.71
C GLU A 180 59.91 -7.67 14.56
N TYR A 181 60.72 -6.68 14.91
CA TYR A 181 61.52 -5.92 13.95
C TYR A 181 62.93 -6.51 13.93
N MET A 182 63.50 -6.69 12.75
CA MET A 182 64.84 -7.23 12.56
C MET A 182 65.68 -6.20 11.81
N ASP A 183 66.95 -6.06 12.17
CA ASP A 183 67.89 -5.26 11.38
C ASP A 183 68.39 -6.00 10.13
N ALA A 184 69.25 -5.32 9.37
CA ALA A 184 69.87 -5.88 8.16
C ALA A 184 70.72 -7.13 8.46
N ASP A 185 71.18 -7.31 9.70
CA ASP A 185 71.99 -8.44 10.16
C ASP A 185 71.14 -9.54 10.84
N GLY A 186 69.82 -9.36 10.93
CA GLY A 186 68.87 -10.31 11.50
C GLY A 186 68.74 -10.28 13.02
N ALA A 187 69.24 -9.23 13.70
CA ALA A 187 69.06 -9.07 15.14
C ALA A 187 67.71 -8.41 15.46
N SER A 188 67.04 -8.89 16.51
CA SER A 188 65.77 -8.32 16.97
C SER A 188 65.96 -6.92 17.53
N GLN A 189 65.16 -5.99 17.05
CA GLN A 189 65.14 -4.59 17.47
C GLN A 189 63.75 -4.18 17.95
N ASN A 190 63.71 -3.16 18.81
CA ASN A 190 62.46 -2.51 19.22
C ASN A 190 61.95 -1.59 18.10
N TRP A 191 60.63 -1.36 18.02
CA TRP A 191 59.98 -0.49 17.01
C TRP A 191 60.64 0.88 16.91
N GLU A 192 60.99 1.46 18.06
CA GLU A 192 61.62 2.76 18.21
C GLU A 192 63.00 2.80 17.53
N ILE A 193 63.81 1.76 17.74
CA ILE A 193 65.16 1.66 17.18
C ILE A 193 65.09 1.39 15.68
N HIS A 194 64.25 0.45 15.26
CA HIS A 194 64.14 0.06 13.86
C HIS A 194 63.75 1.24 12.93
N HIS A 195 62.90 2.16 13.40
CA HIS A 195 62.39 3.25 12.57
C HIS A 195 63.11 4.59 12.74
N PHE A 196 63.78 4.84 13.88
CA PHE A 196 64.34 6.16 14.19
C PHE A 196 65.79 6.16 14.68
N TYR A 197 66.45 4.99 14.81
CA TYR A 197 67.85 4.94 15.20
C TYR A 197 68.75 4.94 13.97
N HIS A 198 69.61 5.95 13.87
CA HIS A 198 70.60 6.08 12.80
C HIS A 198 69.98 6.19 11.39
N THR A 199 68.72 6.61 11.31
CA THR A 199 67.99 6.93 10.10
C THR A 199 68.19 8.39 9.71
N ILE A 200 68.12 8.67 8.41
CA ILE A 200 68.23 10.03 7.88
C ILE A 200 66.90 10.78 8.00
N LEU A 201 66.97 12.11 8.14
CA LEU A 201 65.80 12.98 8.25
C LEU A 201 64.77 12.73 7.13
N ALA A 202 65.21 12.54 5.88
CA ALA A 202 64.31 12.27 4.76
C ALA A 202 63.49 10.98 4.96
N ALA A 203 64.09 9.94 5.53
CA ALA A 203 63.41 8.67 5.82
C ALA A 203 62.43 8.83 6.98
N ASP A 204 62.81 9.54 8.04
CA ASP A 204 61.95 9.80 9.20
C ASP A 204 60.70 10.59 8.80
N VAL A 205 60.86 11.66 8.00
CA VAL A 205 59.75 12.47 7.48
C VAL A 205 58.83 11.63 6.60
N THR A 206 59.39 10.82 5.69
CA THR A 206 58.61 9.91 4.84
C THR A 206 57.82 8.90 5.69
N PHE A 207 58.43 8.36 6.74
CA PHE A 207 57.79 7.42 7.65
C PHE A 207 56.65 8.07 8.46
N LEU A 208 56.84 9.30 8.96
CA LEU A 208 55.79 10.05 9.64
C LEU A 208 54.61 10.34 8.70
N ASN A 209 54.87 10.72 7.45
CA ASN A 209 53.83 10.89 6.45
C ASN A 209 53.11 9.57 6.11
N LYS A 210 53.83 8.45 6.13
CA LYS A 210 53.23 7.11 6.02
C LYS A 210 52.35 6.77 7.23
N LEU A 211 52.74 7.18 8.44
CA LEU A 211 51.88 7.01 9.63
C LEU A 211 50.60 7.84 9.55
N ILE A 212 50.66 9.06 9.00
CA ILE A 212 49.45 9.86 8.71
C ILE A 212 48.53 9.08 7.77
N MET A 213 49.07 8.51 6.69
CA MET A 213 48.33 7.67 5.76
C MET A 213 47.66 6.48 6.45
N ASP A 214 48.37 5.80 7.37
CA ASP A 214 47.84 4.66 8.11
C ASP A 214 46.69 5.07 9.04
N VAL A 215 46.81 6.23 9.70
CA VAL A 215 45.75 6.79 10.57
C VAL A 215 44.51 7.12 9.75
N GLN A 216 44.67 7.78 8.60
CA GLN A 216 43.58 8.07 7.66
C GLN A 216 42.93 6.78 7.12
N ASN A 217 43.72 5.76 6.79
CA ASN A 217 43.19 4.45 6.38
C ASN A 217 42.37 3.77 7.49
N ALA A 218 42.86 3.82 8.73
CA ALA A 218 42.14 3.28 9.88
C ALA A 218 40.81 4.00 10.08
N GLU A 219 40.79 5.33 10.02
CA GLU A 219 39.59 6.14 10.09
C GLU A 219 38.60 5.78 8.97
N PHE A 220 39.07 5.73 7.72
CA PHE A 220 38.25 5.37 6.57
C PHE A 220 37.62 3.99 6.73
N ALA A 221 38.36 3.00 7.24
CA ALA A 221 37.85 1.66 7.47
C ALA A 221 36.72 1.65 8.52
N VAL A 222 36.90 2.39 9.62
CA VAL A 222 35.89 2.55 10.68
C VAL A 222 34.64 3.24 10.13
N LEU A 223 34.83 4.36 9.42
CA LEU A 223 33.75 5.14 8.84
C LEU A 223 32.94 4.34 7.82
N ASN A 224 33.63 3.64 6.91
CA ASN A 224 32.99 2.79 5.90
C ASN A 224 32.23 1.61 6.54
N TYR A 225 32.74 1.04 7.64
CA TYR A 225 32.02 0.01 8.37
C TYR A 225 30.70 0.55 8.94
N PHE A 226 30.74 1.68 9.65
CA PHE A 226 29.51 2.29 10.18
C PHE A 226 28.54 2.69 9.08
N TYR A 227 29.04 3.26 7.98
CA TYR A 227 28.20 3.63 6.84
C TYR A 227 27.48 2.43 6.22
N ASN A 228 28.19 1.32 5.99
CA ASN A 228 27.59 0.12 5.39
C ASN A 228 26.55 -0.54 6.31
N ASN A 229 26.72 -0.49 7.63
CA ASN A 229 25.76 -1.06 8.58
C ASN A 229 24.45 -0.27 8.65
N ILE A 230 24.44 1.02 8.32
CA ILE A 230 23.20 1.81 8.23
C ILE A 230 22.24 1.19 7.21
N SER A 231 22.74 0.82 6.02
CA SER A 231 21.92 0.32 4.92
C SER A 231 21.81 -1.20 4.85
N ALA A 232 22.55 -1.94 5.68
CA ALA A 232 22.53 -3.40 5.70
C ALA A 232 21.14 -3.95 6.10
N GLU A 233 20.43 -3.23 6.97
CA GLU A 233 19.09 -3.63 7.43
C GLU A 233 17.95 -3.09 6.55
N ASP A 234 18.25 -2.26 5.54
CA ASP A 234 17.21 -1.65 4.71
C ASP A 234 16.74 -2.61 3.61
N PHE A 235 15.41 -2.72 3.47
CA PHE A 235 14.82 -3.40 2.32
C PHE A 235 15.19 -2.66 1.03
N LYS A 236 15.77 -3.39 0.08
CA LYS A 236 16.07 -2.86 -1.25
C LYS A 236 14.84 -3.02 -2.13
N PHE A 237 14.30 -1.90 -2.60
CA PHE A 237 13.17 -1.88 -3.54
C PHE A 237 13.67 -1.47 -4.91
N ASP A 238 13.19 -2.12 -5.97
CA ASP A 238 13.55 -1.78 -7.35
C ASP A 238 12.39 -1.16 -8.14
N MET A 239 11.15 -1.44 -7.74
CA MET A 239 9.94 -0.94 -8.38
C MET A 239 9.18 0.00 -7.44
N ILE A 240 8.85 1.19 -7.94
CA ILE A 240 8.06 2.20 -7.23
C ILE A 240 6.84 2.52 -8.10
N ASN A 241 5.65 2.16 -7.62
CA ASN A 241 4.39 2.34 -8.35
C ASN A 241 3.33 2.98 -7.44
N ALA A 242 2.48 3.84 -8.02
CA ALA A 242 1.31 4.32 -7.32
C ALA A 242 0.21 3.23 -7.29
N LYS A 243 -0.45 3.07 -6.15
CA LYS A 243 -1.61 2.20 -5.96
C LYS A 243 -2.76 3.01 -5.40
N VAL A 244 -3.96 2.73 -5.91
CA VAL A 244 -5.22 3.33 -5.45
C VAL A 244 -5.99 2.28 -4.67
N ILE A 245 -6.35 2.60 -3.43
CA ILE A 245 -7.15 1.76 -2.55
C ILE A 245 -8.50 2.45 -2.34
N PRO A 246 -9.53 2.06 -3.10
CA PRO A 246 -10.88 2.61 -2.95
C PRO A 246 -11.55 2.06 -1.68
N ARG A 247 -12.33 2.90 -1.00
CA ARG A 247 -13.19 2.44 0.10
C ARG A 247 -14.32 1.53 -0.39
N SER A 248 -14.86 1.82 -1.58
CA SER A 248 -15.80 0.98 -2.31
C SER A 248 -15.61 1.16 -3.81
N ASN A 249 -15.63 0.05 -4.56
CA ASN A 249 -15.64 0.07 -6.02
C ASN A 249 -17.03 0.29 -6.64
N TYR A 250 -18.07 0.40 -5.80
CA TYR A 250 -19.46 0.61 -6.21
C TYR A 250 -20.03 1.83 -5.50
N VAL A 251 -20.46 2.82 -6.28
CA VAL A 251 -21.06 4.08 -5.79
C VAL A 251 -22.33 4.39 -6.58
N PHE A 252 -23.31 5.00 -5.92
CA PHE A 252 -24.53 5.47 -6.56
C PHE A 252 -24.30 6.82 -7.28
N LEU A 253 -25.15 7.11 -8.27
CA LEU A 253 -25.16 8.41 -8.94
C LEU A 253 -25.41 9.53 -7.91
N ASN A 254 -24.63 10.62 -8.00
CA ASN A 254 -24.59 11.72 -7.02
C ASN A 254 -24.04 11.36 -5.63
N GLY A 255 -23.49 10.14 -5.45
CA GLY A 255 -22.66 9.80 -4.29
C GLY A 255 -21.21 10.26 -4.47
N GLU A 256 -20.44 10.21 -3.39
CA GLU A 256 -19.00 10.52 -3.40
C GLU A 256 -18.17 9.24 -3.56
N TYR A 257 -17.12 9.32 -4.38
CA TYR A 257 -16.12 8.26 -4.51
C TYR A 257 -14.87 8.63 -3.72
N GLU A 258 -14.56 7.84 -2.70
CA GLU A 258 -13.43 8.02 -1.79
C GLU A 258 -12.38 6.92 -2.00
N ALA A 259 -11.12 7.32 -2.20
CA ALA A 259 -10.00 6.40 -2.38
C ALA A 259 -8.69 6.99 -1.86
N GLU A 260 -7.87 6.15 -1.24
CA GLU A 260 -6.51 6.48 -0.82
C GLU A 260 -5.53 6.20 -1.95
N VAL A 261 -4.60 7.14 -2.21
CA VAL A 261 -3.54 6.96 -3.20
C VAL A 261 -2.21 6.87 -2.47
N LEU A 262 -1.54 5.73 -2.58
CA LEU A 262 -0.27 5.48 -1.91
C LEU A 262 0.82 5.10 -2.90
N VAL A 263 2.07 5.38 -2.51
CA VAL A 263 3.26 4.93 -3.23
C VAL A 263 3.67 3.57 -2.66
N ALA A 264 3.60 2.53 -3.49
CA ALA A 264 4.04 1.19 -3.15
C ALA A 264 5.44 0.96 -3.73
N ALA A 265 6.40 0.68 -2.85
CA ALA A 265 7.73 0.20 -3.22
C ALA A 265 7.82 -1.30 -2.94
N TYR A 266 8.26 -2.09 -3.92
CA TYR A 266 8.44 -3.54 -3.79
C TYR A 266 9.63 -4.03 -4.62
N ASP A 267 10.14 -5.22 -4.29
CA ASP A 267 11.25 -5.86 -5.01
C ASP A 267 10.71 -6.89 -6.01
N SER A 268 10.98 -6.68 -7.31
CA SER A 268 10.59 -7.61 -8.37
C SER A 268 11.39 -8.91 -8.36
N LYS A 269 12.53 -8.96 -7.67
CA LYS A 269 13.38 -10.15 -7.56
C LYS A 269 12.96 -11.06 -6.42
N GLN A 270 12.22 -10.56 -5.44
CA GLN A 270 11.66 -11.37 -4.36
C GLN A 270 10.31 -11.96 -4.76
N ALA A 271 10.11 -13.21 -4.37
CA ALA A 271 8.83 -13.92 -4.48
C ALA A 271 8.19 -14.02 -3.08
N PRO A 272 7.45 -13.00 -2.63
CA PRO A 272 6.81 -13.05 -1.31
C PRO A 272 5.75 -14.16 -1.28
N THR A 273 5.55 -14.77 -0.12
CA THR A 273 4.55 -15.82 0.06
C THR A 273 3.38 -15.28 0.86
N VAL A 274 2.15 -15.42 0.34
CA VAL A 274 0.94 -15.05 1.09
C VAL A 274 0.25 -16.29 1.59
N ARG A 275 -0.15 -16.26 2.87
CA ARG A 275 -1.04 -17.25 3.46
C ARG A 275 -2.37 -16.59 3.74
N VAL A 276 -3.45 -17.09 3.15
CA VAL A 276 -4.78 -16.48 3.24
C VAL A 276 -5.86 -17.50 3.60
N MET A 277 -6.87 -17.04 4.33
CA MET A 277 -8.05 -17.81 4.70
C MET A 277 -9.33 -17.00 4.45
N LYS A 278 -10.37 -17.68 3.95
CA LYS A 278 -11.71 -17.11 3.75
C LYS A 278 -12.54 -17.20 5.04
N ASP A 279 -13.54 -16.33 5.15
CA ASP A 279 -14.56 -16.30 6.21
C ASP A 279 -14.00 -16.05 7.62
N VAL A 280 -12.84 -15.39 7.68
CA VAL A 280 -12.14 -15.07 8.93
C VAL A 280 -11.72 -13.61 8.93
N THR A 281 -11.93 -12.92 10.05
CA THR A 281 -11.60 -11.49 10.23
C THR A 281 -10.14 -11.26 10.64
N GLN A 282 -9.49 -12.25 11.25
CA GLN A 282 -8.08 -12.22 11.67
C GLN A 282 -7.42 -13.60 11.59
N LEU A 283 -6.22 -13.66 11.02
CA LEU A 283 -5.44 -14.90 10.94
C LEU A 283 -4.64 -15.11 12.24
N THR A 284 -4.98 -16.11 13.05
CA THR A 284 -4.21 -16.49 14.25
C THR A 284 -3.14 -17.54 13.93
N THR A 285 -2.11 -17.65 14.78
CA THR A 285 -0.97 -18.55 14.56
C THR A 285 -1.39 -20.03 14.37
N ALA A 286 -2.46 -20.48 15.02
CA ALA A 286 -3.00 -21.83 14.88
C ALA A 286 -3.74 -22.08 13.54
N MET A 287 -4.13 -21.02 12.84
CA MET A 287 -4.82 -21.08 11.54
C MET A 287 -3.83 -21.02 10.35
N LEU A 288 -2.57 -20.67 10.58
CA LEU A 288 -1.51 -20.60 9.55
C LEU A 288 -1.26 -21.92 8.83
N ASP A 289 -1.43 -23.04 9.52
CA ASP A 289 -1.21 -24.38 8.96
C ASP A 289 -2.36 -24.84 8.04
N ARG A 290 -3.53 -24.22 8.17
CA ARG A 290 -4.73 -24.50 7.36
C ARG A 290 -4.97 -23.43 6.29
N ALA A 291 -4.16 -22.37 6.26
CA ALA A 291 -4.27 -21.29 5.31
C ALA A 291 -3.79 -21.72 3.92
N THR A 292 -4.42 -21.20 2.88
CA THR A 292 -3.99 -21.47 1.50
C THR A 292 -2.73 -20.67 1.22
N VAL A 293 -1.66 -21.36 0.81
CA VAL A 293 -0.38 -20.74 0.45
C VAL A 293 -0.43 -20.32 -1.02
N LEU A 294 -0.19 -19.05 -1.27
CA LEU A 294 -0.14 -18.47 -2.60
C LEU A 294 1.26 -17.89 -2.83
N PRO A 295 2.04 -18.47 -3.75
CA PRO A 295 3.34 -17.91 -4.10
C PRO A 295 3.12 -16.62 -4.90
N GLY A 296 3.90 -15.60 -4.56
CA GLY A 296 4.02 -14.39 -5.35
C GLY A 296 4.90 -14.58 -6.56
N ASP A 297 4.71 -13.69 -7.54
CA ASP A 297 5.57 -13.54 -8.70
C ASP A 297 5.89 -12.06 -8.87
N SER A 298 7.16 -11.75 -9.08
CA SER A 298 7.64 -10.38 -9.32
C SER A 298 7.20 -9.37 -8.24
N GLY A 299 7.31 -9.75 -6.96
CA GLY A 299 6.91 -8.90 -5.83
C GLY A 299 5.40 -8.77 -5.60
N VAL A 300 4.55 -9.45 -6.38
CA VAL A 300 3.08 -9.32 -6.29
C VAL A 300 2.41 -10.69 -6.15
N VAL A 301 1.40 -10.79 -5.27
CA VAL A 301 0.55 -11.97 -5.15
C VAL A 301 -0.85 -11.70 -5.70
N LYS A 302 -1.34 -12.58 -6.58
CA LYS A 302 -2.69 -12.49 -7.15
C LYS A 302 -3.66 -13.36 -6.35
N LEU A 303 -4.55 -12.72 -5.61
CA LEU A 303 -5.63 -13.39 -4.88
C LEU A 303 -6.82 -13.66 -5.80
N ARG A 304 -7.35 -14.88 -5.77
CA ARG A 304 -8.54 -15.28 -6.54
C ARG A 304 -9.43 -16.17 -5.69
N PHE A 305 -10.66 -15.72 -5.46
CA PHE A 305 -11.65 -16.45 -4.70
C PHE A 305 -12.87 -16.76 -5.58
N PRO A 306 -13.34 -18.02 -5.65
CA PRO A 306 -14.63 -18.31 -6.26
C PRO A 306 -15.75 -17.70 -5.40
N ALA A 307 -16.69 -17.00 -6.04
CA ALA A 307 -17.84 -16.32 -5.43
C ALA A 307 -19.10 -17.19 -5.60
N ASN A 308 -19.36 -18.08 -4.63
CA ASN A 308 -20.41 -19.11 -4.73
C ASN A 308 -21.68 -18.83 -3.91
N SER A 309 -21.65 -17.86 -2.99
CA SER A 309 -22.80 -17.49 -2.17
C SER A 309 -22.91 -15.98 -2.06
N GLU A 310 -24.14 -15.49 -1.94
CA GLU A 310 -24.43 -14.06 -1.77
C GLU A 310 -24.00 -13.56 -0.40
N GLY A 311 -23.75 -12.25 -0.32
CA GLY A 311 -23.45 -11.54 0.93
C GLY A 311 -22.02 -11.01 1.00
N ILE A 312 -21.66 -10.52 2.20
CA ILE A 312 -20.33 -10.00 2.51
C ILE A 312 -19.42 -11.16 2.88
N HIS A 313 -18.31 -11.29 2.17
CA HIS A 313 -17.27 -12.29 2.40
C HIS A 313 -16.02 -11.64 2.94
N ASN A 314 -15.65 -11.99 4.16
CA ASN A 314 -14.43 -11.49 4.78
C ASN A 314 -13.25 -12.43 4.48
N TYR A 315 -12.05 -11.88 4.37
CA TYR A 315 -10.83 -12.67 4.32
C TYR A 315 -9.71 -12.00 5.11
N ALA A 316 -8.81 -12.83 5.64
CA ALA A 316 -7.63 -12.38 6.34
C ALA A 316 -6.43 -13.22 5.89
N GLY A 317 -5.25 -12.60 5.93
CA GLY A 317 -4.02 -13.26 5.54
C GLY A 317 -2.79 -12.61 6.14
N VAL A 318 -1.64 -13.21 5.85
CA VAL A 318 -0.32 -12.66 6.16
C VAL A 318 0.55 -12.76 4.92
N ILE A 319 1.29 -11.70 4.64
CA ILE A 319 2.38 -11.73 3.66
C ILE A 319 3.69 -11.98 4.39
N GLU A 320 4.42 -13.00 3.95
CA GLU A 320 5.73 -13.41 4.45
C GLU A 320 6.79 -12.91 3.47
N VAL A 321 7.67 -12.03 3.94
CA VAL A 321 8.76 -11.40 3.15
C VAL A 321 10.09 -11.70 3.84
N THR A 322 11.11 -12.07 3.06
CA THR A 322 12.46 -12.29 3.59
C THR A 322 13.18 -10.95 3.75
N GLY A 323 13.58 -10.63 4.97
CA GLY A 323 14.37 -9.46 5.32
C GLY A 323 15.80 -9.52 4.77
N PRO A 324 16.51 -8.38 4.71
CA PRO A 324 17.91 -8.33 4.29
C PRO A 324 18.86 -9.17 5.18
N ASP A 325 18.48 -9.37 6.44
CA ASP A 325 19.13 -10.20 7.45
C ASP A 325 18.84 -11.71 7.30
N GLY A 326 17.98 -12.08 6.34
CA GLY A 326 17.51 -13.44 6.15
C GLY A 326 16.36 -13.86 7.09
N SER A 327 15.87 -12.96 7.94
CA SER A 327 14.70 -13.22 8.79
C SER A 327 13.41 -13.20 7.98
N MET A 328 12.38 -13.93 8.42
CA MET A 328 11.06 -13.92 7.77
C MET A 328 10.15 -12.93 8.49
N ASN A 329 9.88 -11.80 7.85
CA ASN A 329 8.96 -10.78 8.33
C ASN A 329 7.53 -11.08 7.88
N ARG A 330 6.58 -10.83 8.77
CA ARG A 330 5.16 -11.16 8.59
C ARG A 330 4.30 -9.93 8.74
N TYR A 331 3.56 -9.57 7.70
CA TYR A 331 2.62 -8.44 7.72
C TYR A 331 1.18 -8.94 7.55
N PRO A 332 0.34 -8.84 8.59
CA PRO A 332 -1.06 -9.27 8.51
C PRO A 332 -1.89 -8.27 7.71
N PHE A 333 -2.92 -8.76 7.01
CA PHE A 333 -3.92 -7.96 6.32
C PHE A 333 -5.30 -8.60 6.43
N ASN A 334 -6.35 -7.79 6.34
CA ASN A 334 -7.73 -8.25 6.20
C ASN A 334 -8.50 -7.31 5.28
N ASP A 335 -9.55 -7.84 4.66
CA ASP A 335 -10.44 -7.07 3.80
C ASP A 335 -11.73 -7.89 3.55
N SER A 336 -12.71 -7.28 2.87
CA SER A 336 -13.97 -7.92 2.54
C SER A 336 -14.40 -7.65 1.09
N TYR A 337 -15.17 -8.57 0.50
CA TYR A 337 -15.77 -8.38 -0.81
C TYR A 337 -17.24 -8.79 -0.79
N ILE A 338 -18.07 -8.12 -1.59
CA ILE A 338 -19.51 -8.37 -1.64
C ILE A 338 -19.84 -9.17 -2.90
N VAL A 339 -20.61 -10.24 -2.74
CA VAL A 339 -21.13 -11.04 -3.85
C VAL A 339 -22.64 -10.81 -3.93
N ALA A 340 -23.09 -10.26 -5.06
CA ALA A 340 -24.51 -10.04 -5.35
C ALA A 340 -24.94 -10.89 -6.55
N LYS A 341 -26.18 -11.37 -6.54
CA LYS A 341 -26.79 -11.95 -7.74
C LYS A 341 -26.86 -10.90 -8.85
N PRO A 342 -26.56 -11.25 -10.11
CA PRO A 342 -26.90 -10.41 -11.24
C PRO A 342 -28.42 -10.14 -11.23
N SER A 343 -28.82 -8.87 -11.21
CA SER A 343 -30.22 -8.48 -11.31
C SER A 343 -30.51 -7.89 -12.69
N LEU A 344 -31.68 -8.24 -13.24
CA LEU A 344 -32.20 -7.67 -14.48
C LEU A 344 -33.65 -7.30 -14.25
N THR A 345 -33.98 -6.02 -14.37
CA THR A 345 -35.35 -5.53 -14.23
C THR A 345 -35.95 -5.32 -15.63
N VAL A 346 -36.84 -6.22 -16.05
CA VAL A 346 -37.64 -6.05 -17.27
C VAL A 346 -39.07 -5.75 -16.87
N ALA A 347 -39.46 -4.48 -16.95
CA ALA A 347 -40.80 -4.03 -16.58
C ALA A 347 -41.56 -3.48 -17.80
N PRO A 348 -42.78 -3.98 -18.10
CA PRO A 348 -43.60 -3.45 -19.18
C PRO A 348 -44.11 -2.04 -18.84
N THR A 349 -43.67 -1.03 -19.60
CA THR A 349 -43.95 0.40 -19.34
C THR A 349 -45.44 0.78 -19.38
N LYS A 350 -46.28 -0.01 -20.06
CA LYS A 350 -47.74 0.23 -20.15
C LYS A 350 -48.55 -0.50 -19.08
N MET A 351 -47.93 -1.37 -18.27
CA MET A 351 -48.59 -2.08 -17.17
C MET A 351 -48.35 -1.45 -15.80
N ASN A 352 -47.70 -0.29 -15.71
CA ASN A 352 -47.53 0.46 -14.46
C ASN A 352 -48.87 1.10 -14.00
N VAL A 353 -49.82 0.25 -13.61
CA VAL A 353 -51.18 0.63 -13.23
C VAL A 353 -51.52 -0.04 -11.91
N PHE A 354 -52.01 0.74 -10.96
CA PHE A 354 -52.69 0.21 -9.78
C PHE A 354 -54.20 0.38 -9.92
N TYR A 355 -54.93 -0.68 -9.62
CA TYR A 355 -56.37 -0.69 -9.62
C TYR A 355 -56.93 -0.36 -8.24
N LYS A 356 -57.96 0.48 -8.22
CA LYS A 356 -58.72 0.80 -7.00
C LYS A 356 -59.56 -0.40 -6.53
N GLY A 357 -59.71 -0.52 -5.22
CA GLY A 357 -60.61 -1.51 -4.60
C GLY A 357 -60.10 -2.95 -4.66
N VAL A 358 -58.85 -3.16 -5.08
CA VAL A 358 -58.19 -4.47 -5.12
C VAL A 358 -56.80 -4.37 -4.50
N GLU A 359 -56.29 -5.51 -4.03
CA GLU A 359 -54.91 -5.63 -3.57
C GLU A 359 -53.99 -5.79 -4.78
N ASN A 360 -53.06 -4.85 -4.98
CA ASN A 360 -52.12 -4.88 -6.11
C ASN A 360 -50.75 -5.39 -5.62
N PRO A 361 -50.33 -6.62 -5.96
CA PRO A 361 -49.01 -7.12 -5.60
C PRO A 361 -47.92 -6.43 -6.45
N VAL A 362 -46.80 -6.08 -5.82
CA VAL A 362 -45.62 -5.51 -6.48
C VAL A 362 -44.33 -6.07 -5.86
N SER A 363 -43.40 -6.49 -6.71
CA SER A 363 -42.06 -6.87 -6.28
C SER A 363 -41.13 -5.66 -6.31
N ILE A 364 -40.47 -5.37 -5.18
CA ILE A 364 -39.55 -4.24 -5.04
C ILE A 364 -38.22 -4.79 -4.53
N SER A 365 -37.17 -4.59 -5.31
CA SER A 365 -35.81 -5.01 -4.99
C SER A 365 -34.81 -3.95 -5.43
N SER A 366 -33.74 -3.76 -4.66
CA SER A 366 -32.61 -2.93 -5.04
C SER A 366 -31.35 -3.79 -5.19
N PRO A 367 -30.57 -3.66 -6.28
CA PRO A 367 -29.33 -4.41 -6.44
C PRO A 367 -28.35 -4.15 -5.29
N GLY A 368 -27.88 -5.21 -4.63
CA GLY A 368 -26.85 -5.12 -3.58
C GLY A 368 -27.35 -4.71 -2.20
N ILE A 369 -28.68 -4.57 -1.99
CA ILE A 369 -29.28 -4.24 -0.69
C ILE A 369 -30.32 -5.30 -0.35
N GLY A 370 -30.25 -5.86 0.86
CA GLY A 370 -31.26 -6.80 1.35
C GLY A 370 -32.65 -6.16 1.46
N THR A 371 -33.69 -6.92 1.15
CA THR A 371 -35.09 -6.44 1.14
C THR A 371 -35.52 -5.89 2.51
N GLU A 372 -34.92 -6.39 3.59
CA GLU A 372 -35.15 -5.96 4.97
C GLU A 372 -34.61 -4.56 5.29
N LEU A 373 -33.61 -4.08 4.55
CA LEU A 373 -33.02 -2.74 4.71
C LEU A 373 -33.73 -1.69 3.85
N LEU A 374 -34.72 -2.10 3.04
CA LEU A 374 -35.48 -1.19 2.18
C LEU A 374 -36.63 -0.55 2.94
N GLN A 375 -36.65 0.77 2.95
CA GLN A 375 -37.79 1.57 3.35
C GLN A 375 -38.55 2.02 2.11
N VAL A 376 -39.79 1.56 2.00
CA VAL A 376 -40.64 1.83 0.84
C VAL A 376 -41.81 2.71 1.28
N ASN A 377 -41.99 3.82 0.57
CA ASN A 377 -43.09 4.75 0.80
C ASN A 377 -43.91 4.96 -0.47
N ILE A 378 -45.22 5.14 -0.33
CA ILE A 378 -46.13 5.44 -1.45
C ILE A 378 -46.80 6.80 -1.22
N SER A 379 -46.92 7.61 -2.28
CA SER A 379 -47.50 8.96 -2.17
C SER A 379 -49.02 8.97 -2.00
N GLN A 380 -49.73 8.05 -2.65
CA GLN A 380 -51.18 7.85 -2.54
C GLN A 380 -51.49 6.36 -2.45
N GLY A 381 -51.95 5.91 -1.29
CA GLY A 381 -52.26 4.51 -1.03
C GLY A 381 -51.74 4.03 0.31
N ASN A 382 -52.06 2.79 0.64
CA ASN A 382 -51.44 2.05 1.72
C ASN A 382 -50.55 0.96 1.12
N LEU A 383 -49.36 0.79 1.70
CA LEU A 383 -48.39 -0.19 1.28
C LEU A 383 -48.03 -1.06 2.49
N ARG A 384 -48.15 -2.38 2.33
CA ARG A 384 -47.82 -3.36 3.38
C ARG A 384 -47.02 -4.49 2.78
N ARG A 385 -46.12 -5.09 3.57
CA ARG A 385 -45.41 -6.30 3.15
C ARG A 385 -46.36 -7.50 3.24
N SER A 386 -46.33 -8.36 2.23
CA SER A 386 -47.08 -9.62 2.26
C SER A 386 -46.51 -10.55 3.34
N GLU A 387 -47.37 -11.22 4.10
CA GLU A 387 -46.93 -12.15 5.15
C GLU A 387 -46.38 -13.48 4.58
N ASN A 388 -46.76 -13.81 3.34
CA ASN A 388 -46.51 -15.12 2.72
C ASN A 388 -45.51 -15.07 1.54
N SER A 389 -45.00 -13.89 1.18
CA SER A 389 -44.11 -13.70 0.02
C SER A 389 -43.22 -12.47 0.18
N ASP A 390 -42.16 -12.36 -0.61
CA ASP A 390 -41.30 -11.16 -0.69
C ASP A 390 -41.92 -10.01 -1.51
N GLU A 391 -43.24 -10.04 -1.69
CA GLU A 391 -43.98 -9.02 -2.40
C GLU A 391 -44.58 -7.98 -1.44
N TRP A 392 -44.78 -6.78 -1.98
CA TRP A 392 -45.49 -5.70 -1.33
C TRP A 392 -46.92 -5.63 -1.89
N ILE A 393 -47.89 -5.41 -1.02
CA ILE A 393 -49.29 -5.25 -1.40
C ILE A 393 -49.64 -3.78 -1.32
N VAL A 394 -50.10 -3.22 -2.43
CA VAL A 394 -50.55 -1.84 -2.56
C VAL A 394 -52.07 -1.79 -2.64
N THR A 395 -52.69 -1.05 -1.71
CA THR A 395 -54.12 -0.78 -1.69
C THR A 395 -54.37 0.70 -1.95
N ILE A 396 -55.12 1.00 -3.00
CA ILE A 396 -55.44 2.38 -3.39
C ILE A 396 -56.83 2.76 -2.87
N PRO A 397 -56.96 3.83 -2.06
CA PRO A 397 -58.25 4.28 -1.55
C PRO A 397 -59.09 4.96 -2.64
N GLU A 398 -60.38 5.14 -2.39
CA GLU A 398 -61.33 5.56 -3.42
C GLU A 398 -61.07 7.00 -3.91
N GLU A 399 -60.66 7.88 -3.01
CA GLU A 399 -60.36 9.30 -3.23
C GLU A 399 -59.08 9.54 -4.07
N ALA A 400 -58.16 8.57 -4.12
CA ALA A 400 -56.89 8.73 -4.83
C ALA A 400 -57.11 8.80 -6.36
N SER A 401 -56.41 9.66 -7.08
CA SER A 401 -56.59 9.78 -8.54
C SER A 401 -55.36 10.33 -9.24
N GLY A 402 -55.23 10.03 -10.53
CA GLY A 402 -54.07 10.44 -11.32
C GLY A 402 -52.92 9.44 -11.20
N MET A 403 -51.81 9.88 -10.62
CA MET A 403 -50.57 9.11 -10.47
C MET A 403 -50.25 8.91 -8.99
N THR A 404 -49.64 7.78 -8.66
CA THR A 404 -49.01 7.54 -7.37
C THR A 404 -47.55 7.15 -7.58
N THR A 405 -46.68 7.54 -6.67
CA THR A 405 -45.25 7.31 -6.78
C THR A 405 -44.82 6.43 -5.61
N ILE A 406 -44.13 5.34 -5.92
CA ILE A 406 -43.41 4.54 -4.94
C ILE A 406 -41.99 5.09 -4.86
N LYS A 407 -41.57 5.53 -3.68
CA LYS A 407 -40.21 5.96 -3.39
C LYS A 407 -39.53 4.93 -2.51
N VAL A 408 -38.34 4.50 -2.92
CA VAL A 408 -37.54 3.51 -2.19
C VAL A 408 -36.32 4.22 -1.63
N SER A 409 -36.01 3.97 -0.36
CA SER A 409 -34.80 4.43 0.28
C SER A 409 -34.19 3.29 1.07
N ALA A 410 -32.87 3.30 1.24
CA ALA A 410 -32.17 2.26 1.97
C ALA A 410 -31.24 2.89 3.00
N GLU A 411 -31.14 2.27 4.16
CA GLU A 411 -30.16 2.67 5.17
C GLU A 411 -28.80 2.08 4.78
N GLN A 412 -27.83 2.95 4.50
CA GLN A 412 -26.44 2.56 4.27
C GLN A 412 -25.54 3.32 5.23
N HIS A 413 -24.74 2.59 6.00
CA HIS A 413 -23.79 3.18 6.97
C HIS A 413 -24.43 4.15 7.98
N GLY A 414 -25.72 3.94 8.33
CA GLY A 414 -26.47 4.79 9.25
C GLY A 414 -27.10 6.05 8.62
N GLU A 415 -26.94 6.25 7.31
CA GLU A 415 -27.60 7.32 6.55
C GLU A 415 -28.63 6.75 5.56
N MET A 416 -29.73 7.50 5.40
CA MET A 416 -30.80 7.14 4.47
C MET A 416 -30.47 7.64 3.07
N VAL A 417 -30.20 6.71 2.16
CA VAL A 417 -29.89 7.01 0.75
C VAL A 417 -31.11 6.75 -0.13
N ASP A 418 -31.41 7.69 -1.03
CA ASP A 418 -32.50 7.57 -2.00
C ASP A 418 -32.16 6.53 -3.09
N MET A 419 -32.96 5.47 -3.17
CA MET A 419 -32.78 4.39 -4.16
C MET A 419 -33.58 4.65 -5.44
N GLY A 420 -34.31 5.77 -5.50
CA GLY A 420 -35.11 6.18 -6.63
C GLY A 420 -36.61 5.98 -6.43
N SER A 421 -37.36 6.26 -7.49
CA SER A 421 -38.81 6.23 -7.47
C SER A 421 -39.40 5.67 -8.76
N ALA A 422 -40.60 5.11 -8.66
CA ALA A 422 -41.37 4.59 -9.77
C ALA A 422 -42.80 5.15 -9.74
N GLU A 423 -43.27 5.65 -10.88
CA GLU A 423 -44.62 6.20 -11.03
C GLU A 423 -45.61 5.17 -11.58
N PHE A 424 -46.78 5.11 -10.96
CA PHE A 424 -47.87 4.21 -11.31
C PHE A 424 -49.16 5.01 -11.55
N ARG A 425 -49.90 4.64 -12.60
CA ARG A 425 -51.21 5.22 -12.91
C ARG A 425 -52.28 4.60 -12.04
N ILE A 426 -53.12 5.41 -11.43
CA ILE A 426 -54.29 4.92 -10.70
C ILE A 426 -55.45 4.77 -11.69
N LYS A 427 -55.97 3.55 -11.83
CA LYS A 427 -57.16 3.27 -12.64
C LYS A 427 -58.23 2.56 -11.82
N ARG A 428 -59.48 2.67 -12.28
CA ARG A 428 -60.55 1.80 -11.80
C ARG A 428 -60.46 0.47 -12.52
N VAL A 429 -60.85 -0.59 -11.84
CA VAL A 429 -61.07 -1.89 -12.49
C VAL A 429 -62.06 -1.71 -13.64
N PRO A 430 -61.91 -2.40 -14.78
CA PRO A 430 -62.87 -2.36 -15.88
C PRO A 430 -64.30 -2.64 -15.40
N SER A 431 -65.30 -2.15 -16.12
CA SER A 431 -66.68 -2.54 -15.82
C SER A 431 -66.91 -4.00 -16.24
N PRO A 432 -67.62 -4.80 -15.44
CA PRO A 432 -68.02 -6.14 -15.85
C PRO A 432 -69.03 -6.05 -17.00
N VAL A 433 -69.18 -7.16 -17.73
CA VAL A 433 -70.22 -7.31 -18.74
C VAL A 433 -71.36 -8.13 -18.16
N ALA A 434 -72.60 -7.67 -18.36
CA ALA A 434 -73.79 -8.37 -17.90
C ALA A 434 -74.12 -9.51 -18.87
N LYS A 435 -74.27 -10.73 -18.35
CA LYS A 435 -74.68 -11.91 -19.14
C LYS A 435 -75.90 -12.58 -18.53
N ILE A 436 -76.76 -13.15 -19.36
CA ILE A 436 -77.86 -14.02 -18.91
C ILE A 436 -77.87 -15.29 -19.75
N GLY A 437 -77.90 -16.46 -19.09
CA GLY A 437 -77.77 -17.74 -19.79
C GLY A 437 -76.44 -17.91 -20.55
N GLY A 438 -75.39 -17.20 -20.13
CA GLY A 438 -74.06 -17.27 -20.73
C GLY A 438 -73.84 -16.38 -21.96
N THR A 439 -74.82 -15.56 -22.37
CA THR A 439 -74.69 -14.63 -23.51
C THR A 439 -74.88 -13.17 -23.11
N GLU A 440 -74.23 -12.26 -23.85
CA GLU A 440 -74.36 -10.80 -23.77
C GLU A 440 -75.48 -10.26 -24.69
N GLY A 441 -76.03 -11.11 -25.56
CA GLY A 441 -77.11 -10.76 -26.47
C GLY A 441 -77.31 -11.79 -27.59
N GLY A 442 -78.25 -11.52 -28.50
CA GLY A 442 -78.53 -12.31 -29.68
C GLY A 442 -79.64 -13.35 -29.50
N GLN A 443 -79.58 -14.44 -30.28
CA GLN A 443 -80.61 -15.48 -30.24
C GLN A 443 -80.45 -16.38 -29.02
N ILE A 444 -81.51 -16.52 -28.22
CA ILE A 444 -81.52 -17.38 -27.04
C ILE A 444 -82.69 -18.37 -27.07
N GLU A 445 -82.45 -19.59 -26.61
CA GLU A 445 -83.52 -20.58 -26.42
C GLU A 445 -84.39 -20.18 -25.23
N LYS A 446 -85.71 -20.23 -25.42
CA LYS A 446 -86.68 -19.86 -24.38
C LYS A 446 -86.44 -20.63 -23.07
N ASN A 447 -86.17 -21.94 -23.16
CA ASN A 447 -85.94 -22.77 -21.98
C ASN A 447 -84.66 -22.37 -21.23
N LEU A 448 -83.59 -22.02 -21.96
CA LEU A 448 -82.34 -21.57 -21.35
C LEU A 448 -82.52 -20.25 -20.58
N LEU A 449 -83.29 -19.31 -21.14
CA LEU A 449 -83.59 -18.04 -20.47
C LEU A 449 -84.43 -18.23 -19.19
N VAL A 450 -85.41 -19.14 -19.22
CA VAL A 450 -86.24 -19.50 -18.05
C VAL A 450 -85.42 -20.22 -16.98
N THR A 451 -84.45 -21.06 -17.36
CA THR A 451 -83.58 -21.77 -16.42
C THR A 451 -82.52 -20.85 -15.80
N ALA A 452 -81.89 -19.99 -16.61
CA ALA A 452 -80.88 -19.06 -16.12
C ALA A 452 -81.49 -18.07 -15.13
N ALA A 453 -82.63 -17.45 -15.48
CA ALA A 453 -83.46 -16.55 -14.67
C ALA A 453 -82.73 -15.43 -13.87
N ALA A 454 -81.43 -15.26 -14.09
CA ALA A 454 -80.57 -14.34 -13.37
C ALA A 454 -79.50 -13.78 -14.31
N ILE A 455 -79.29 -12.48 -14.18
CA ILE A 455 -78.21 -11.77 -14.84
C ILE A 455 -76.96 -11.95 -13.97
N ILE A 456 -75.83 -12.33 -14.56
CA ILE A 456 -74.57 -12.53 -13.88
C ILE A 456 -73.56 -11.55 -14.49
N PRO A 457 -72.98 -10.64 -13.70
CA PRO A 457 -71.89 -9.81 -14.16
C PRO A 457 -70.62 -10.65 -14.21
N GLN A 458 -69.91 -10.61 -15.34
CA GLN A 458 -68.62 -11.28 -15.50
C GLN A 458 -67.57 -10.26 -15.91
N MET A 459 -66.36 -10.36 -15.34
CA MET A 459 -65.24 -9.54 -15.79
C MET A 459 -64.84 -9.94 -17.22
N PRO A 460 -64.28 -9.01 -18.02
CA PRO A 460 -63.70 -9.34 -19.31
C PRO A 460 -62.63 -10.42 -19.18
N GLU A 461 -62.51 -11.32 -20.16
CA GLU A 461 -61.58 -12.46 -20.12
C GLU A 461 -60.11 -12.03 -19.96
N ASP A 462 -59.75 -10.83 -20.44
CA ASP A 462 -58.39 -10.28 -20.38
C ASP A 462 -58.07 -9.58 -19.03
N PHE A 463 -58.92 -9.70 -18.01
CA PHE A 463 -58.73 -9.05 -16.72
C PHE A 463 -58.28 -10.03 -15.64
N GLU A 464 -57.05 -9.83 -15.16
CA GLU A 464 -56.30 -10.74 -14.28
C GLU A 464 -56.80 -10.80 -12.82
N PHE A 465 -57.66 -9.86 -12.36
CA PHE A 465 -58.15 -9.87 -10.98
C PHE A 465 -59.52 -10.55 -10.88
N GLU A 466 -59.64 -11.49 -9.95
CA GLU A 466 -60.90 -12.13 -9.60
C GLU A 466 -61.77 -11.19 -8.75
N LEU A 467 -62.82 -10.62 -9.35
CA LEU A 467 -63.75 -9.71 -8.67
C LEU A 467 -65.19 -10.15 -8.84
N VAL A 468 -65.95 -10.02 -7.76
CA VAL A 468 -67.39 -10.29 -7.74
C VAL A 468 -68.15 -8.98 -7.76
N PHE A 469 -68.98 -8.79 -8.77
CA PHE A 469 -69.92 -7.68 -8.86
C PHE A 469 -71.33 -8.19 -8.55
N GLU A 470 -72.16 -7.36 -7.91
CA GLU A 470 -73.54 -7.69 -7.60
C GLU A 470 -74.50 -6.78 -8.35
N ILE A 471 -75.50 -7.35 -9.05
CA ILE A 471 -76.50 -6.56 -9.76
C ILE A 471 -77.56 -6.06 -8.78
N THR A 472 -77.81 -4.75 -8.81
CA THR A 472 -78.72 -4.05 -7.90
C THR A 472 -80.09 -3.83 -8.51
N LYS A 473 -80.17 -3.45 -9.79
CA LYS A 473 -81.42 -3.20 -10.52
C LYS A 473 -81.23 -3.35 -12.02
N PHE A 474 -82.33 -3.61 -12.73
CA PHE A 474 -82.40 -3.61 -14.20
C PHE A 474 -83.83 -3.34 -14.64
N ASP A 475 -84.03 -2.91 -15.89
CA ASP A 475 -85.33 -2.76 -16.52
C ASP A 475 -85.51 -3.85 -17.59
N PHE A 476 -86.59 -4.62 -17.48
CA PHE A 476 -87.02 -5.60 -18.48
C PHE A 476 -88.00 -4.92 -19.43
N VAL A 477 -87.63 -4.84 -20.71
CA VAL A 477 -88.47 -4.29 -21.77
C VAL A 477 -88.69 -5.38 -22.80
N ALA A 478 -89.93 -5.67 -23.17
CA ALA A 478 -90.20 -6.63 -24.22
C ALA A 478 -91.34 -6.18 -25.13
N THR A 479 -91.31 -6.59 -26.39
CA THR A 479 -92.36 -6.27 -27.36
C THR A 479 -93.54 -7.22 -27.20
N GLN A 480 -94.73 -6.70 -26.90
CA GLN A 480 -95.96 -7.50 -26.88
C GLN A 480 -96.67 -7.41 -28.24
N ARG A 481 -97.45 -8.45 -28.60
CA ARG A 481 -98.31 -8.43 -29.78
C ARG A 481 -99.36 -7.35 -29.65
N GLY A 482 -99.28 -6.32 -30.49
CA GLY A 482 -100.12 -5.12 -30.44
C GLY A 482 -99.32 -3.82 -30.55
N GLY A 483 -97.99 -3.88 -30.39
CA GLY A 483 -97.11 -2.71 -30.43
C GLY A 483 -96.84 -2.09 -29.05
N ASP A 484 -97.50 -2.59 -28.00
CA ASP A 484 -97.27 -2.17 -26.63
C ASP A 484 -95.97 -2.75 -26.07
N LEU A 485 -95.27 -1.95 -25.27
CA LEU A 485 -94.04 -2.35 -24.57
C LEU A 485 -94.39 -2.89 -23.18
N PHE A 486 -93.97 -4.11 -22.90
CA PHE A 486 -94.00 -4.68 -21.56
C PHE A 486 -92.75 -4.22 -20.81
N VAL A 487 -92.90 -3.23 -19.93
CA VAL A 487 -91.81 -2.70 -19.11
C VAL A 487 -92.02 -3.07 -17.64
N ARG A 488 -91.02 -3.71 -17.03
CA ARG A 488 -90.99 -4.04 -15.60
C ARG A 488 -89.61 -3.82 -15.02
N GLN A 489 -89.55 -3.28 -13.80
CA GLN A 489 -88.28 -3.10 -13.10
C GLN A 489 -87.96 -4.34 -12.27
N GLY A 490 -86.73 -4.82 -12.39
CA GLY A 490 -86.16 -5.88 -11.58
C GLY A 490 -85.32 -5.31 -10.44
N ARG A 491 -85.42 -5.93 -9.27
CA ARG A 491 -84.54 -5.66 -8.12
C ARG A 491 -83.63 -6.85 -7.92
N GLY A 492 -82.34 -6.59 -7.74
CA GLY A 492 -81.32 -7.63 -7.68
C GLY A 492 -81.00 -8.21 -9.06
N ASN A 493 -80.40 -9.40 -9.06
CA ASN A 493 -79.93 -10.06 -10.27
C ASN A 493 -80.96 -10.99 -10.93
N ARG A 494 -82.08 -11.31 -10.28
CA ARG A 494 -83.08 -12.30 -10.77
C ARG A 494 -84.25 -11.65 -11.50
N LEU A 495 -84.79 -12.36 -12.50
CA LEU A 495 -86.05 -12.02 -13.16
C LEU A 495 -87.22 -12.25 -12.19
N THR A 496 -88.20 -11.34 -12.20
CA THR A 496 -89.42 -11.49 -11.39
C THR A 496 -90.38 -12.50 -12.01
N ASP A 497 -91.33 -13.03 -11.23
CA ASP A 497 -92.32 -13.98 -11.72
C ASP A 497 -93.15 -13.43 -12.89
N GLU A 498 -93.43 -12.11 -12.89
CA GLU A 498 -94.10 -11.44 -14.00
C GLU A 498 -93.26 -11.49 -15.29
N MET A 499 -91.96 -11.18 -15.20
CA MET A 499 -91.03 -11.28 -16.33
C MET A 499 -90.90 -12.72 -16.84
N LEU A 500 -90.79 -13.69 -15.92
CA LEU A 500 -90.72 -15.11 -16.28
C LEU A 500 -92.00 -15.60 -16.95
N SER A 501 -93.16 -15.13 -16.51
CA SER A 501 -94.45 -15.44 -17.15
C SER A 501 -94.51 -14.91 -18.58
N PHE A 502 -93.97 -13.71 -18.82
CA PHE A 502 -93.82 -13.14 -20.16
C PHE A 502 -92.91 -14.03 -21.02
N VAL A 503 -91.72 -14.36 -20.52
CA VAL A 503 -90.76 -15.21 -21.26
C VAL A 503 -91.37 -16.57 -21.63
N LYS A 504 -92.12 -17.22 -20.73
CA LYS A 504 -92.78 -18.51 -20.99
C LYS A 504 -93.79 -18.43 -22.13
N ASN A 505 -94.53 -17.33 -22.21
CA ASN A 505 -95.58 -17.09 -23.21
C ASN A 505 -95.06 -16.48 -24.52
N ALA A 506 -93.82 -16.01 -24.52
CA ALA A 506 -93.20 -15.41 -25.70
C ALA A 506 -92.95 -16.44 -26.81
N ARG A 507 -93.01 -15.98 -28.05
CA ARG A 507 -92.88 -16.78 -29.28
C ARG A 507 -91.55 -16.47 -29.96
N ARG A 508 -91.16 -17.35 -30.88
CA ARG A 508 -90.01 -17.15 -31.75
C ARG A 508 -90.09 -15.79 -32.46
N GLY A 509 -89.03 -15.00 -32.34
CA GLY A 509 -88.91 -13.65 -32.92
C GLY A 509 -89.25 -12.51 -31.97
N ASP A 510 -89.82 -12.77 -30.79
CA ASP A 510 -90.05 -11.73 -29.78
C ASP A 510 -88.71 -11.21 -29.24
N LYS A 511 -88.62 -9.88 -29.09
CA LYS A 511 -87.41 -9.20 -28.58
C LYS A 511 -87.59 -8.83 -27.11
N ILE A 512 -86.53 -9.04 -26.35
CA ILE A 512 -86.41 -8.70 -24.94
C ILE A 512 -85.13 -7.88 -24.76
N TRP A 513 -85.24 -6.71 -24.17
CA TRP A 513 -84.11 -5.87 -23.77
C TRP A 513 -84.03 -5.83 -22.25
N LEU A 514 -82.85 -6.15 -21.72
CA LEU A 514 -82.52 -5.88 -20.33
C LEU A 514 -81.69 -4.60 -20.32
N GLU A 515 -82.33 -3.49 -20.01
CA GLU A 515 -81.75 -2.15 -20.01
C GLU A 515 -81.48 -1.68 -18.59
N ASN A 516 -80.73 -0.57 -18.47
CA ASN A 516 -80.47 0.09 -17.19
C ASN A 516 -80.00 -0.88 -16.09
N ILE A 517 -79.13 -1.84 -16.46
CA ILE A 517 -78.54 -2.79 -15.52
C ILE A 517 -77.51 -2.05 -14.68
N PHE A 518 -77.65 -2.05 -13.36
CA PHE A 518 -76.66 -1.49 -12.44
C PHE A 518 -76.01 -2.58 -11.61
N ALA A 519 -74.69 -2.59 -11.53
CA ALA A 519 -73.93 -3.48 -10.65
C ALA A 519 -73.04 -2.69 -9.69
N THR A 520 -72.88 -3.20 -8.47
CA THR A 520 -71.99 -2.65 -7.46
C THR A 520 -70.77 -3.56 -7.33
N GLY A 521 -69.58 -2.97 -7.38
CA GLY A 521 -68.32 -3.68 -7.19
C GLY A 521 -67.86 -3.74 -5.73
N PRO A 522 -66.76 -4.46 -5.46
CA PRO A 522 -66.11 -4.47 -4.14
C PRO A 522 -65.54 -3.08 -3.76
N ASP A 523 -65.41 -2.18 -4.73
CA ASP A 523 -65.07 -0.77 -4.53
C ASP A 523 -66.26 0.07 -4.02
N GLY A 524 -67.44 -0.52 -3.79
CA GLY A 524 -68.64 0.17 -3.33
C GLY A 524 -69.33 1.04 -4.39
N THR A 525 -68.77 1.12 -5.60
CA THR A 525 -69.30 1.99 -6.66
C THR A 525 -70.38 1.30 -7.47
N SER A 526 -71.52 1.97 -7.67
CA SER A 526 -72.57 1.51 -8.57
C SER A 526 -72.28 1.94 -10.01
N ARG A 527 -72.34 0.99 -10.94
CA ARG A 527 -72.00 1.18 -12.36
C ARG A 527 -73.14 0.73 -13.24
N ARG A 528 -73.45 1.52 -14.27
CA ARG A 528 -74.38 1.11 -15.32
C ARG A 528 -73.65 0.20 -16.31
N LEU A 529 -74.17 -1.00 -16.50
CA LEU A 529 -73.67 -1.99 -17.46
C LEU A 529 -74.38 -1.83 -18.81
N GLY A 530 -73.85 -2.51 -19.83
CA GLY A 530 -74.45 -2.54 -21.16
C GLY A 530 -75.85 -3.18 -21.18
N THR A 531 -76.64 -2.85 -22.20
CA THR A 531 -77.93 -3.48 -22.46
C THR A 531 -77.74 -4.88 -23.05
N ILE A 532 -78.54 -5.84 -22.60
CA ILE A 532 -78.62 -7.17 -23.20
C ILE A 532 -79.82 -7.19 -24.15
N ASP A 533 -79.59 -7.32 -25.46
CA ASP A 533 -80.65 -7.51 -26.48
C ASP A 533 -80.78 -9.00 -26.78
N LEU A 534 -81.94 -9.58 -26.49
CA LEU A 534 -82.26 -10.98 -26.71
C LEU A 534 -83.39 -11.12 -27.72
N THR A 535 -83.24 -12.06 -28.65
CA THR A 535 -84.30 -12.49 -29.56
C THR A 535 -84.62 -13.96 -29.30
N ILE A 536 -85.88 -14.29 -29.06
CA ILE A 536 -86.28 -15.68 -28.79
C ILE A 536 -86.20 -16.50 -30.08
N LYS A 537 -85.49 -17.64 -30.02
CA LYS A 537 -85.34 -18.58 -31.13
C LYS A 537 -86.38 -19.69 -31.14
#